data_AF-A0A3S3QV46-F1
#
_entry.id   AF-A0A3S3QV46-F1
#
_cell.length_a   1.000
_cell.length_b   1.000
_cell.length_c   1.000
_cell.angle_alpha   90.00
_cell.angle_beta   90.00
_cell.angle_gamma   90.00
#
_symmetry.space_group_name_H-M   'P 1'
#
loop_
_entity.id
_entity.type
_entity.pdbx_description
1 polymer ?
#
loop_
_entity_poly.entity_id
_entity_poly.type
_entity_poly.pdbx_seq_one_letter_code
_entity_poly.pdbx_strand_id
1 'polypeptide(L)'
;MACTVFIDMDDTLCDYRGAFERDSKANPEIEYPQSQFGFFESLHPIDNALPVVQWLQDDPRFEPYILTAPSIRNPWCYTGKRIWVENHLGLDFCNRLIICAHKNLLIGDYLIDDYDTGKGQELFRGELAHFGSSRFPSWDAVKSYLNQSV
;
A
#
# COMPACT_ATOMS: atom_id res chain seq x y z
N MET A 1 22.64 5.16 7.78
CA MET A 1 21.25 5.23 8.26
C MET A 1 20.44 4.30 7.38
N ALA A 2 19.46 3.58 7.92
CA ALA A 2 18.59 2.73 7.11
C ALA A 2 17.68 3.61 6.21
N CYS A 3 17.38 3.13 5.01
CA CYS A 3 16.49 3.77 4.05
C CYS A 3 15.03 3.61 4.49
N THR A 4 14.33 4.72 4.67
CA THR A 4 12.89 4.73 4.97
C THR A 4 12.11 4.46 3.68
N VAL A 5 11.34 3.38 3.67
CA VAL A 5 10.54 2.95 2.51
C VAL A 5 9.06 3.01 2.87
N PHE A 6 8.32 3.91 2.24
CA PHE A 6 6.87 3.97 2.35
C PHE A 6 6.22 3.09 1.29
N ILE A 7 5.18 2.37 1.68
CA ILE A 7 4.47 1.40 0.84
C ILE A 7 2.98 1.71 0.88
N ASP A 8 2.36 1.97 -0.27
CA ASP A 8 0.91 2.10 -0.36
C ASP A 8 0.19 0.75 -0.16
N MET A 9 -1.10 0.80 0.19
CA MET A 9 -1.92 -0.40 0.33
C MET A 9 -2.71 -0.76 -0.92
N ASP A 10 -3.60 0.13 -1.38
CA ASP A 10 -4.64 -0.25 -2.32
C ASP A 10 -4.02 -0.37 -3.71
N ASP A 11 -4.17 -1.51 -4.38
CA ASP A 11 -3.52 -1.83 -5.66
C ASP A 11 -1.98 -1.82 -5.63
N THR A 12 -1.37 -1.81 -4.43
CA THR A 12 0.07 -1.95 -4.21
C THR A 12 0.40 -3.14 -3.30
N LEU A 13 -0.11 -3.17 -2.07
CA LEU A 13 -0.02 -4.35 -1.18
C LEU A 13 -1.20 -5.30 -1.34
N CYS A 14 -2.39 -4.78 -1.61
CA CYS A 14 -3.63 -5.56 -1.68
C CYS A 14 -4.50 -5.15 -2.87
N ASP A 15 -5.16 -6.12 -3.49
CA ASP A 15 -5.97 -5.99 -4.71
C ASP A 15 -7.31 -5.30 -4.43
N TYR A 16 -7.33 -3.98 -4.47
CA TYR A 16 -8.54 -3.17 -4.26
C TYR A 16 -9.44 -3.20 -5.50
N ARG A 17 -8.88 -2.99 -6.70
CA ARG A 17 -9.62 -2.96 -7.97
C ARG A 17 -10.29 -4.30 -8.25
N GLY A 18 -9.58 -5.42 -8.11
CA GLY A 18 -10.17 -6.74 -8.34
C GLY A 18 -11.30 -7.05 -7.37
N ALA A 19 -11.17 -6.66 -6.10
CA ALA A 19 -12.26 -6.77 -5.12
C ALA A 19 -13.45 -5.88 -5.48
N PHE A 20 -13.21 -4.61 -5.81
CA PHE A 20 -14.22 -3.66 -6.23
C PHE A 20 -15.01 -4.15 -7.44
N GLU A 21 -14.32 -4.61 -8.49
CA GLU A 21 -14.93 -5.09 -9.73
C GLU A 21 -15.76 -6.36 -9.51
N ARG A 22 -15.22 -7.32 -8.74
CA ARG A 22 -15.93 -8.55 -8.39
C ARG A 22 -17.22 -8.25 -7.64
N ASP A 23 -17.15 -7.39 -6.62
CA ASP A 23 -18.29 -7.11 -5.75
C ASP A 23 -19.34 -6.24 -6.48
N SER A 24 -18.90 -5.30 -7.32
CA SER A 24 -19.77 -4.53 -8.23
C SER A 24 -20.53 -5.44 -9.20
N LYS A 25 -19.86 -6.47 -9.73
CA LYS A 25 -20.49 -7.44 -10.65
C LYS A 25 -21.46 -8.37 -9.93
N ALA A 26 -21.15 -8.76 -8.69
CA ALA A 26 -21.98 -9.64 -7.89
C ALA A 26 -23.24 -8.94 -7.35
N ASN A 27 -23.15 -7.66 -7.00
CA ASN A 27 -24.23 -6.88 -6.39
C ASN A 27 -24.37 -5.50 -7.09
N PRO A 28 -24.85 -5.46 -8.34
CA PRO A 28 -24.87 -4.24 -9.17
C PRO A 28 -25.76 -3.12 -8.62
N GLU A 29 -26.67 -3.42 -7.69
CA GLU A 29 -27.50 -2.45 -6.97
C GLU A 29 -26.75 -1.67 -5.89
N ILE A 30 -25.57 -2.14 -5.47
CA ILE A 30 -24.72 -1.47 -4.49
C ILE A 30 -23.78 -0.51 -5.23
N GLU A 31 -24.09 0.78 -5.22
CA GLU A 31 -23.29 1.82 -5.90
C GLU A 31 -21.85 1.93 -5.36
N TYR A 32 -21.66 1.66 -4.07
CA TYR A 32 -20.36 1.77 -3.38
C TYR A 32 -20.00 0.47 -2.65
N PRO A 33 -19.55 -0.58 -3.36
CA PRO A 33 -19.19 -1.87 -2.75
C PRO A 33 -18.05 -1.74 -1.74
N GLN A 34 -17.11 -0.83 -1.98
CA GLN A 34 -16.01 -0.53 -1.06
C GLN A 34 -16.45 0.10 0.27
N SER A 35 -17.70 0.54 0.38
CA SER A 35 -18.26 1.09 1.61
C SER A 35 -18.94 0.03 2.48
N GLN A 36 -19.02 -1.22 2.02
CA GLN A 36 -19.56 -2.32 2.80
C GLN A 36 -18.61 -2.72 3.93
N PHE A 37 -19.18 -3.16 5.04
CA PHE A 37 -18.42 -3.64 6.19
C PHE A 37 -17.55 -4.85 5.79
N GLY A 38 -16.31 -4.89 6.27
CA GLY A 38 -15.37 -5.97 5.94
C GLY A 38 -14.65 -5.86 4.59
N PHE A 39 -15.02 -4.91 3.72
CA PHE A 39 -14.43 -4.81 2.36
C PHE A 39 -12.89 -4.75 2.41
N PHE A 40 -12.33 -3.76 3.12
CA PHE A 40 -10.87 -3.56 3.21
C PHE A 40 -10.15 -4.70 3.94
N GLU A 41 -10.80 -5.31 4.92
CA GLU A 41 -10.25 -6.42 5.71
C GLU A 41 -10.06 -7.69 4.86
N SER A 42 -10.88 -7.82 3.82
CA SER A 42 -10.96 -9.00 2.95
C SER A 42 -10.11 -8.91 1.68
N LEU A 43 -9.41 -7.79 1.46
CA LEU A 43 -8.61 -7.61 0.24
C LEU A 43 -7.50 -8.65 0.17
N HIS A 44 -7.34 -9.28 -1.00
CA HIS A 44 -6.27 -10.25 -1.19
C HIS A 44 -4.93 -9.53 -1.37
N PRO A 45 -3.83 -10.01 -0.78
CA PRO A 45 -2.51 -9.46 -1.07
C PRO A 45 -2.18 -9.56 -2.56
N ILE A 46 -1.49 -8.57 -3.10
CA ILE A 46 -0.92 -8.63 -4.45
C ILE A 46 0.19 -9.68 -4.48
N ASP A 47 0.34 -10.33 -5.64
CA ASP A 47 1.37 -11.34 -5.86
C ASP A 47 2.74 -10.84 -5.41
N ASN A 48 3.37 -11.66 -4.57
CA ASN A 48 4.70 -11.43 -4.00
C ASN A 48 4.84 -10.17 -3.12
N ALA A 49 3.75 -9.47 -2.76
CA ALA A 49 3.80 -8.31 -1.86
C ALA A 49 4.34 -8.67 -0.47
N LEU A 50 3.70 -9.62 0.21
CA LEU A 50 4.07 -9.98 1.60
C LEU A 50 5.51 -10.51 1.72
N PRO A 51 6.00 -11.42 0.84
CA PRO A 51 7.39 -11.85 0.88
C PRO A 51 8.41 -10.72 0.68
N VAL A 52 8.10 -9.73 -0.17
CA VAL A 52 9.00 -8.58 -0.36
C VAL A 52 8.96 -7.63 0.84
N VAL A 53 7.79 -7.40 1.45
CA VAL A 53 7.71 -6.64 2.71
C VAL A 53 8.49 -7.34 3.83
N GLN A 54 8.40 -8.66 3.93
CA GLN A 54 9.21 -9.42 4.89
C GLN A 54 10.71 -9.25 4.61
N TRP A 55 11.13 -9.35 3.35
CA TRP A 55 12.53 -9.09 2.98
C TRP A 55 13.00 -7.67 3.34
N LEU A 56 12.16 -6.64 3.16
CA LEU A 56 12.46 -5.28 3.60
C LEU A 56 12.59 -5.16 5.13
N GLN A 57 11.83 -5.95 5.89
CA GLN A 57 11.93 -5.97 7.35
C GLN A 57 13.20 -6.67 7.85
N ASP A 58 13.61 -7.73 7.16
CA ASP A 58 14.76 -8.56 7.56
C ASP A 58 16.11 -7.93 7.17
N ASP A 59 16.11 -7.04 6.18
CA ASP A 59 17.33 -6.38 5.68
C ASP A 59 17.58 -5.06 6.42
N PRO A 60 18.70 -4.93 7.18
CA PRO A 60 18.98 -3.77 8.00
C PRO A 60 19.24 -2.48 7.21
N ARG A 61 19.34 -2.56 5.89
CA ARG A 61 19.41 -1.38 5.01
C ARG A 61 18.07 -0.64 4.92
N PHE A 62 16.95 -1.27 5.25
CA PHE A 62 15.63 -0.70 5.05
C PHE A 62 14.84 -0.54 6.36
N GLU A 63 13.93 0.41 6.34
CA GLU A 63 12.96 0.65 7.39
C GLU A 63 11.57 0.83 6.74
N PRO A 64 10.81 -0.26 6.55
CA PRO A 64 9.53 -0.19 5.84
C PRO A 64 8.41 0.36 6.74
N TYR A 65 7.53 1.14 6.11
CA TYR A 65 6.31 1.70 6.68
C TYR A 65 5.17 1.59 5.66
N ILE A 66 3.94 1.35 6.13
CA ILE A 66 2.75 1.50 5.28
C ILE A 66 2.34 2.98 5.30
N LEU A 67 2.10 3.54 4.12
CA LEU A 67 1.59 4.90 3.95
C LEU A 67 0.40 4.87 3.00
N THR A 68 -0.81 4.82 3.56
CA THR A 68 -2.06 4.70 2.80
C THR A 68 -2.93 5.95 2.94
N ALA A 69 -3.63 6.31 1.87
CA ALA A 69 -4.62 7.40 1.91
C ALA A 69 -6.03 6.83 2.19
N PRO A 70 -6.76 7.35 3.17
CA PRO A 70 -8.12 6.88 3.46
C PRO A 70 -9.15 7.56 2.55
N SER A 71 -10.32 6.92 2.40
CA SER A 71 -11.52 7.61 1.94
C SER A 71 -12.18 8.34 3.11
N ILE A 72 -12.20 9.67 3.08
CA ILE A 72 -12.87 10.49 4.12
C ILE A 72 -14.39 10.30 4.17
N ARG A 73 -14.98 9.68 3.13
CA ARG A 73 -16.41 9.37 3.07
C ARG A 73 -16.74 8.01 3.68
N ASN A 74 -15.75 7.14 3.86
CA ASN A 74 -15.92 5.83 4.46
C ASN A 74 -15.07 5.72 5.75
N PRO A 75 -15.63 6.04 6.93
CA PRO A 75 -14.88 5.93 8.19
C PRO A 75 -14.44 4.49 8.51
N TRP A 76 -15.14 3.48 7.99
CA TRP A 76 -14.78 2.08 8.22
C TRP A 76 -13.49 1.67 7.50
N CYS A 77 -13.08 2.38 6.45
CA CYS A 77 -11.83 2.06 5.75
C CYS A 77 -10.60 2.20 6.65
N TYR A 78 -10.63 3.09 7.65
CA TYR A 78 -9.53 3.28 8.60
C TYR A 78 -9.33 2.02 9.44
N THR A 79 -10.41 1.51 10.03
CA THR A 79 -10.40 0.28 10.81
C THR A 79 -10.05 -0.92 9.94
N GLY A 80 -10.66 -1.04 8.76
CA GLY A 80 -10.44 -2.16 7.87
C GLY A 80 -9.00 -2.28 7.38
N LYS A 81 -8.37 -1.16 7.02
CA LYS A 81 -6.94 -1.11 6.66
C LYS A 81 -6.05 -1.54 7.82
N ARG A 82 -6.33 -1.09 9.05
CA ARG A 82 -5.56 -1.53 10.23
C ARG A 82 -5.71 -3.02 10.48
N ILE A 83 -6.94 -3.56 10.40
CA ILE A 83 -7.20 -5.00 10.59
C ILE A 83 -6.49 -5.82 9.51
N TRP A 84 -6.51 -5.36 8.26
CA TRP A 84 -5.77 -6.00 7.17
C TRP A 84 -4.28 -6.13 7.50
N VAL A 85 -3.66 -5.04 7.99
CA VAL A 85 -2.25 -5.07 8.40
C VAL A 85 -2.00 -6.10 9.50
N GLU A 86 -2.84 -6.15 10.53
CA GLU A 86 -2.71 -7.16 11.59
C GLU A 86 -2.82 -8.59 11.03
N ASN A 87 -3.82 -8.85 10.19
CA ASN A 87 -4.09 -10.18 9.64
C ASN A 87 -2.96 -10.69 8.75
N HIS A 88 -2.26 -9.81 8.03
CA HIS A 88 -1.27 -10.21 7.02
C HIS A 88 0.19 -9.98 7.44
N LEU A 89 0.47 -9.00 8.29
CA LEU A 89 1.82 -8.59 8.69
C LEU A 89 2.03 -8.66 10.21
N GLY A 90 0.98 -8.94 10.99
CA GLY A 90 1.03 -9.05 12.44
C GLY A 90 0.79 -7.73 13.16
N LEU A 91 0.41 -7.84 14.44
CA LEU A 91 0.06 -6.69 15.29
C LEU A 91 1.20 -5.68 15.44
N ASP A 92 2.44 -6.16 15.54
CA ASP A 92 3.61 -5.28 15.72
C ASP A 92 3.80 -4.34 14.52
N PHE A 93 3.46 -4.80 13.31
CA PHE A 93 3.54 -4.00 12.09
C PHE A 93 2.49 -2.89 12.04
N CYS A 94 1.42 -2.95 12.86
CA CYS A 94 0.48 -1.83 13.01
C CYS A 94 1.16 -0.56 13.53
N ASN A 95 2.27 -0.67 14.28
CA ASN A 95 3.05 0.52 14.70
C ASN A 95 3.73 1.22 13.51
N ARG A 96 3.80 0.56 12.35
CA ARG A 96 4.37 1.08 11.10
C ARG A 96 3.28 1.50 10.09
N LEU A 97 2.00 1.49 10.48
CA LEU A 97 0.88 1.94 9.65
C LEU A 97 0.67 3.45 9.81
N ILE A 98 0.77 4.17 8.70
CA ILE A 98 0.49 5.60 8.61
C ILE A 98 -0.70 5.79 7.66
N ILE A 99 -1.77 6.40 8.17
CA ILE A 99 -2.93 6.77 7.37
C ILE A 99 -2.90 8.29 7.14
N CYS A 100 -2.61 8.71 5.91
CA CYS A 100 -2.42 10.12 5.56
C CYS A 100 -2.97 10.43 4.17
N ALA A 101 -3.79 11.48 4.05
CA ALA A 101 -4.33 11.92 2.76
C ALA A 101 -3.30 12.63 1.86
N HIS A 102 -2.18 13.11 2.43
CA HIS A 102 -1.14 13.87 1.74
C HIS A 102 0.25 13.25 2.00
N LYS A 103 0.66 12.34 1.13
CA LYS A 103 1.88 11.54 1.28
C LYS A 103 3.16 12.35 1.20
N ASN A 104 3.17 13.47 0.48
CA ASN A 104 4.30 14.40 0.40
C ASN A 104 4.72 15.05 1.73
N LEU A 105 3.86 15.00 2.76
CA LEU A 105 4.20 15.54 4.08
C LEU A 105 5.18 14.64 4.85
N LEU A 106 5.29 13.37 4.46
CA LEU A 106 6.16 12.40 5.09
C LEU A 106 7.56 12.49 4.47
N ILE A 107 8.59 12.31 5.31
CA ILE A 107 9.99 12.36 4.91
C ILE A 107 10.49 10.91 4.87
N GLY A 108 10.95 10.47 3.70
CA GLY A 108 11.53 9.15 3.50
C GLY A 108 12.25 9.08 2.16
N ASP A 109 12.95 7.98 1.93
CA ASP A 109 13.81 7.79 0.76
C ASP A 109 13.03 7.28 -0.44
N TYR A 110 12.06 6.39 -0.22
CA TYR A 110 11.24 5.80 -1.27
C TYR A 110 9.75 5.81 -0.92
N LEU A 111 8.91 5.96 -1.94
CA LEU A 111 7.47 5.72 -1.90
C LEU A 111 7.12 4.73 -3.02
N ILE A 112 6.62 3.54 -2.66
CA ILE A 112 6.09 2.54 -3.60
C ILE A 112 4.57 2.69 -3.62
N ASP A 113 4.01 3.07 -4.77
CA ASP A 113 2.62 3.51 -4.88
C ASP A 113 2.14 3.31 -6.32
N ASP A 114 0.92 2.82 -6.52
CA ASP A 114 0.33 2.62 -7.85
C ASP A 114 -0.15 3.95 -8.48
N TYR A 115 -0.26 5.02 -7.69
CA TYR A 115 -0.56 6.36 -8.18
C TYR A 115 0.71 7.19 -8.28
N ASP A 116 0.79 8.01 -9.33
CA ASP A 116 1.84 9.02 -9.49
C ASP A 116 1.39 10.44 -9.12
N THR A 117 0.09 10.66 -8.92
CA THR A 117 -0.50 11.98 -8.66
C THR A 117 -1.74 11.90 -7.78
N GLY A 118 -2.03 13.00 -7.07
CA GLY A 118 -3.36 13.29 -6.50
C GLY A 118 -3.51 13.01 -5.01
N LYS A 119 -2.58 12.28 -4.38
CA LYS A 119 -2.44 12.14 -2.91
C LYS A 119 -1.09 12.67 -2.42
N GLY A 120 -0.41 13.48 -3.24
CA GLY A 120 0.89 14.06 -2.93
C GLY A 120 2.08 13.22 -3.40
N GLN A 121 1.88 12.12 -4.12
CA GLN A 121 2.99 11.35 -4.71
C GLN A 121 3.84 12.24 -5.63
N GLU A 122 3.19 13.14 -6.38
CA GLU A 122 3.83 14.06 -7.33
C GLU A 122 4.73 15.11 -6.67
N LEU A 123 4.60 15.30 -5.35
CA LEU A 123 5.41 16.20 -4.54
C LEU A 123 6.23 15.46 -3.47
N PHE A 124 6.25 14.13 -3.49
CA PHE A 124 7.05 13.35 -2.56
C PHE A 124 8.54 13.63 -2.78
N ARG A 125 9.27 13.89 -1.71
CA ARG A 125 10.67 14.37 -1.81
C ARG A 125 11.67 13.25 -2.10
N GLY A 126 11.35 12.02 -1.66
CA GLY A 126 12.12 10.83 -2.01
C GLY A 126 11.78 10.34 -3.42
N GLU A 127 12.29 9.17 -3.79
CA GLU A 127 11.97 8.57 -5.08
C GLU A 127 10.62 7.85 -5.06
N LEU A 128 9.77 8.17 -6.04
CA LEU A 128 8.54 7.44 -6.30
C LEU A 128 8.84 6.22 -7.18
N ALA A 129 8.67 5.02 -6.61
CA ALA A 129 8.59 3.78 -7.36
C ALA A 129 7.12 3.53 -7.78
N HIS A 130 6.73 4.11 -8.91
CA HIS A 130 5.36 4.02 -9.45
C HIS A 130 5.01 2.56 -9.81
N PHE A 131 4.33 1.86 -8.90
CA PHE A 131 4.00 0.45 -8.98
C PHE A 131 3.00 0.19 -10.12
N GLY A 132 3.16 -0.93 -10.83
CA GLY A 132 2.38 -1.23 -12.04
C GLY A 132 2.82 -0.47 -13.30
N SER A 133 3.78 0.46 -13.21
CA SER A 133 4.37 1.12 -14.38
C SER A 133 5.30 0.19 -15.16
N SER A 134 5.77 0.63 -16.33
CA SER A 134 6.73 -0.13 -17.14
C SER A 134 8.08 -0.36 -16.44
N ARG A 135 8.48 0.53 -15.53
CA ARG A 135 9.71 0.40 -14.73
C ARG A 135 9.52 -0.49 -13.51
N PHE A 136 8.34 -0.48 -12.91
CA PHE A 136 8.02 -1.24 -11.70
C PHE A 136 6.74 -2.07 -11.87
N PRO A 137 6.70 -3.02 -12.81
CA PRO A 137 5.47 -3.76 -13.13
C PRO A 137 5.04 -4.75 -12.03
N SER A 138 5.91 -5.05 -11.06
CA SER A 138 5.65 -6.01 -9.99
C SER A 138 6.57 -5.81 -8.79
N TRP A 139 6.26 -6.50 -7.69
CA TRP A 139 7.10 -6.55 -6.49
C TRP A 139 8.50 -7.12 -6.74
N ASP A 140 8.66 -8.03 -7.71
CA ASP A 140 9.98 -8.53 -8.11
C ASP A 140 10.85 -7.44 -8.75
N ALA A 141 10.24 -6.58 -9.57
CA ALA A 141 10.94 -5.44 -10.17
C ALA A 141 11.34 -4.42 -9.10
N VAL A 142 10.43 -4.10 -8.17
CA VAL A 142 10.72 -3.22 -7.03
C VAL A 142 11.85 -3.76 -6.17
N LYS A 143 11.78 -5.03 -5.76
CA LYS A 143 12.84 -5.69 -4.96
C LYS A 143 14.19 -5.66 -5.66
N SER A 144 14.21 -6.00 -6.95
CA SER A 144 15.44 -6.01 -7.75
C SER A 144 16.08 -4.61 -7.81
N TYR A 145 15.25 -3.58 -7.99
CA TYR A 145 15.67 -2.19 -8.04
C TYR A 145 16.24 -1.70 -6.69
N LEU A 146 15.52 -1.92 -5.59
CA LEU A 146 15.96 -1.50 -4.25
C LEU A 146 17.25 -2.21 -3.84
N ASN A 147 17.39 -3.50 -4.16
CA ASN A 147 18.60 -4.26 -3.84
C ASN A 147 19.86 -3.77 -4.57
N GLN A 148 19.70 -3.09 -5.71
CA GLN A 148 20.81 -2.52 -6.50
C GLN A 148 21.11 -1.06 -6.16
N SER A 149 20.15 -0.35 -5.57
CA SER A 149 20.20 1.10 -5.37
C SER A 149 20.66 1.53 -3.98
N VAL A 150 20.71 0.58 -3.03
CA VAL A 150 21.10 0.79 -1.62
C VAL A 150 22.24 -0.14 -1.23
#